data_AF-A0A2E0ELB2-F1
#
_entry.id   AF-A0A2E0ELB2-F1
#
_cell.length_a   1.000
_cell.length_b   1.000
_cell.length_c   1.000
_cell.angle_alpha   90.00
_cell.angle_beta   90.00
_cell.angle_gamma   90.00
#
_symmetry.space_group_name_H-M   'P 1'
#
loop_
_entity.id
_entity.type
_entity.pdbx_description
1 polymer ?
#
loop_
_entity_poly.entity_id
_entity_poly.type
_entity_poly.pdbx_seq_one_letter_code
_entity_poly.pdbx_strand_id
1 'polypeptide(L)'
;QLLRGISWRAYWDVVALLISLFVIGIGSGLWHSVATKWAVVADVIPIYVFINLYIFSLFIRLIGLHWFKTLLIWLVFSACNVWIQTNVPSDVLNGSLMYIPPLVMLGVATTWLRLQYKHSWKPMAAISVLFLISLTFRTIDTSICSSFPYGTHFIWHTLNAWVLYSLVKLLVPKQA
;
A
#
# COMPACT_ATOMS: atom_id res chain seq x y z
N GLN A 1 0.74 -22.35 -22.85
CA GLN A 1 1.41 -23.15 -21.80
C GLN A 1 1.62 -22.38 -20.47
N LEU A 2 1.44 -21.04 -20.45
CA LEU A 2 1.73 -20.12 -19.34
C LEU A 2 0.85 -20.18 -18.07
N LEU A 3 -0.23 -20.99 -18.04
CA LEU A 3 -1.16 -21.04 -16.89
C LEU A 3 -1.34 -22.45 -16.31
N ARG A 4 -0.61 -23.45 -16.81
CA ARG A 4 -0.69 -24.84 -16.33
C ARG A 4 0.13 -24.98 -15.04
N GLY A 5 -0.42 -24.55 -13.91
CA GLY A 5 0.20 -24.72 -12.59
C GLY A 5 -0.24 -23.70 -11.54
N ILE A 6 -0.90 -22.61 -11.94
CA ILE A 6 -1.42 -21.61 -11.00
C ILE A 6 -2.78 -22.10 -10.49
N SER A 7 -2.77 -22.74 -9.33
CA SER A 7 -3.99 -23.00 -8.57
C SER A 7 -4.55 -21.65 -8.08
N TRP A 8 -5.76 -21.28 -8.52
CA TRP A 8 -6.47 -20.09 -8.01
C TRP A 8 -6.58 -20.08 -6.49
N ARG A 9 -6.71 -21.26 -5.87
CA ARG A 9 -6.71 -21.41 -4.41
C ARG A 9 -5.36 -21.07 -3.77
N ALA A 10 -4.26 -21.24 -4.48
CA ALA A 10 -2.92 -20.95 -3.98
C ALA A 10 -2.51 -19.49 -4.14
N TYR A 11 -3.22 -18.67 -4.93
CA TYR A 11 -2.88 -17.26 -5.22
C TYR A 11 -4.07 -16.31 -5.19
N TRP A 12 -5.15 -16.69 -4.50
CA TRP A 12 -6.38 -15.91 -4.41
C TRP A 12 -6.14 -14.48 -3.91
N ASP A 13 -5.18 -14.31 -2.99
CA ASP A 13 -4.83 -13.04 -2.38
C ASP A 13 -4.11 -12.12 -3.37
N VAL A 14 -3.20 -12.66 -4.19
CA VAL A 14 -2.55 -11.90 -5.28
C VAL A 14 -3.60 -11.44 -6.30
N VAL A 15 -4.55 -12.30 -6.66
CA VAL A 15 -5.65 -11.95 -7.57
C VAL A 15 -6.54 -10.87 -6.96
N ALA A 16 -6.90 -11.01 -5.69
CA ALA A 16 -7.69 -10.01 -4.97
C ALA A 16 -6.95 -8.67 -4.86
N LEU A 17 -5.63 -8.67 -4.66
CA LEU A 17 -4.80 -7.46 -4.68
C LEU A 17 -4.77 -6.80 -6.07
N LEU A 18 -4.70 -7.57 -7.16
CA LEU A 18 -4.78 -7.04 -8.52
C LEU A 18 -6.15 -6.42 -8.83
N ILE A 19 -7.22 -7.09 -8.43
CA ILE A 19 -8.59 -6.55 -8.55
C ILE A 19 -8.69 -5.26 -7.74
N SER A 20 -8.22 -5.26 -6.49
CA SER A 20 -8.22 -4.08 -5.64
C SER A 20 -7.44 -2.93 -6.27
N LEU A 21 -6.23 -3.19 -6.82
CA LEU A 21 -5.43 -2.20 -7.54
C LEU A 21 -6.18 -1.58 -8.72
N PHE A 22 -6.88 -2.39 -9.50
CA PHE A 22 -7.71 -1.90 -10.62
C PHE A 22 -8.87 -1.02 -10.11
N VAL A 23 -9.56 -1.44 -9.05
CA VAL A 23 -10.66 -0.69 -8.44
C VAL A 23 -10.17 0.62 -7.81
N ILE A 24 -8.96 0.65 -7.21
CA ILE A 24 -8.31 1.88 -6.74
C ILE A 24 -8.18 2.89 -7.89
N GLY A 25 -7.70 2.44 -9.06
CA GLY A 25 -7.58 3.31 -10.23
C GLY A 25 -8.91 3.91 -10.68
N ILE A 26 -9.97 3.11 -10.70
CA ILE A 26 -11.34 3.58 -11.02
C ILE A 26 -11.82 4.58 -9.97
N GLY A 27 -11.74 4.24 -8.69
CA GLY A 27 -12.17 5.08 -7.58
C GLY A 27 -11.48 6.44 -7.58
N SER A 28 -10.16 6.42 -7.78
CA SER A 28 -9.34 7.63 -7.84
C SER A 28 -9.70 8.52 -9.03
N GLY A 29 -9.86 7.92 -10.22
CA GLY A 29 -10.32 8.64 -11.41
C GLY A 29 -11.70 9.28 -11.20
N LEU A 30 -12.64 8.56 -10.57
CA LEU A 30 -13.98 9.06 -10.27
C LEU A 30 -13.92 10.24 -9.28
N TRP A 31 -13.19 10.10 -8.18
CA TRP A 31 -13.05 11.17 -7.19
C TRP A 31 -12.52 12.46 -7.81
N HIS A 32 -11.46 12.37 -8.61
CA HIS A 32 -10.86 13.54 -9.26
C HIS A 32 -11.66 14.08 -10.45
N SER A 33 -12.65 13.34 -10.96
CA SER A 33 -13.53 13.80 -12.05
C SER A 33 -14.81 14.46 -11.55
N VAL A 34 -15.44 13.91 -10.50
CA VAL A 34 -16.78 14.36 -10.05
C VAL A 34 -16.81 14.94 -8.63
N ALA A 35 -15.78 14.73 -7.81
CA ALA A 35 -15.62 15.32 -6.48
C ALA A 35 -16.85 15.18 -5.53
N THR A 36 -17.50 14.02 -5.54
CA THR A 36 -18.67 13.74 -4.68
C THR A 36 -18.33 12.86 -3.47
N LYS A 37 -19.19 12.88 -2.44
CA LYS A 37 -18.99 12.08 -1.21
C LYS A 37 -18.88 10.57 -1.46
N TRP A 38 -19.63 10.03 -2.42
CA TRP A 38 -19.52 8.61 -2.76
C TRP A 38 -18.22 8.30 -3.52
N ALA A 39 -17.73 9.25 -4.33
CA ALA A 39 -16.51 9.07 -5.11
C ALA A 39 -15.26 9.07 -4.23
N VAL A 40 -15.19 9.90 -3.17
CA VAL A 40 -14.07 9.81 -2.20
C VAL A 40 -14.09 8.47 -1.45
N VAL A 41 -15.27 7.94 -1.14
CA VAL A 41 -15.40 6.60 -0.53
C VAL A 41 -14.91 5.51 -1.49
N ALA A 42 -15.25 5.63 -2.78
CA ALA A 42 -14.79 4.73 -3.82
C ALA A 42 -13.27 4.81 -4.07
N ASP A 43 -12.63 5.95 -3.81
CA ASP A 43 -11.16 6.11 -3.86
C ASP A 43 -10.49 5.48 -2.63
N VAL A 44 -11.00 5.77 -1.43
CA VAL A 44 -10.30 5.45 -0.16
C VAL A 44 -10.52 4.00 0.31
N ILE A 45 -11.73 3.44 0.19
CA ILE A 45 -12.02 2.09 0.71
C ILE A 45 -11.16 1.01 0.01
N PRO A 46 -11.05 0.98 -1.33
CA PRO A 46 -10.22 0.00 -2.01
C PRO A 46 -8.74 0.05 -1.58
N ILE A 47 -8.21 1.26 -1.34
CA ILE A 47 -6.86 1.45 -0.79
C ILE A 47 -6.73 0.78 0.59
N TYR A 48 -7.70 1.00 1.47
CA TYR A 48 -7.71 0.38 2.80
C TYR A 48 -7.76 -1.15 2.73
N VAL A 49 -8.60 -1.70 1.84
CA VAL A 49 -8.68 -3.16 1.60
C VAL A 49 -7.35 -3.68 1.07
N PHE A 50 -6.72 -3.00 0.11
CA PHE A 50 -5.41 -3.38 -0.43
C PHE A 50 -4.35 -3.42 0.66
N ILE A 51 -4.25 -2.37 1.48
CA ILE A 51 -3.24 -2.27 2.56
C ILE A 51 -3.37 -3.46 3.51
N ASN A 52 -4.58 -3.74 3.98
CA ASN A 52 -4.82 -4.81 4.95
C ASN A 52 -4.54 -6.19 4.37
N LEU A 53 -5.04 -6.46 3.16
CA LEU A 53 -4.79 -7.72 2.46
C LEU A 53 -3.30 -7.90 2.19
N TYR A 54 -2.61 -6.85 1.73
CA TYR A 54 -1.19 -6.91 1.42
C TYR A 54 -0.35 -7.18 2.66
N ILE A 55 -0.61 -6.51 3.79
CA ILE A 55 0.12 -6.75 5.04
C ILE A 55 -0.06 -8.19 5.50
N PHE A 56 -1.29 -8.72 5.43
CA PHE A 56 -1.54 -10.12 5.77
C PHE A 56 -0.75 -11.07 4.86
N SER A 57 -0.82 -10.87 3.53
CA SER A 57 -0.09 -11.65 2.54
C SER A 57 1.43 -11.54 2.69
N LEU A 58 1.95 -10.35 3.01
CA LEU A 58 3.37 -10.09 3.26
C LEU A 58 3.89 -10.99 4.39
N PHE A 59 3.18 -11.04 5.52
CA PHE A 59 3.62 -11.82 6.68
C PHE A 59 3.55 -13.34 6.44
N ILE A 60 2.53 -13.81 5.72
CA ILE A 60 2.41 -15.24 5.37
C ILE A 60 3.45 -15.64 4.32
N ARG A 61 3.55 -14.90 3.20
CA ARG A 61 4.28 -15.34 2.00
C ARG A 61 5.77 -14.99 2.02
N LEU A 62 6.10 -13.77 2.42
CA LEU A 62 7.48 -13.28 2.35
C LEU A 62 8.23 -13.44 3.67
N ILE A 63 7.54 -13.21 4.79
CA ILE A 63 8.13 -13.37 6.11
C ILE A 63 8.02 -14.81 6.60
N GLY A 64 7.03 -15.58 6.12
CA GLY A 64 6.87 -16.99 6.46
C GLY A 64 6.30 -17.24 7.86
N LEU A 65 5.52 -16.29 8.41
CA LEU A 65 4.89 -16.46 9.72
C LEU A 65 3.68 -17.41 9.65
N HIS A 66 3.46 -18.12 10.74
CA HIS A 66 2.23 -18.88 10.95
C HIS A 66 1.02 -17.94 11.06
N TRP A 67 -0.15 -18.37 10.57
CA TRP A 67 -1.33 -17.52 10.42
C TRP A 67 -1.81 -16.86 11.72
N PHE A 68 -1.71 -17.53 12.87
CA PHE A 68 -2.04 -16.94 14.16
C PHE A 68 -1.15 -15.74 14.52
N LYS A 69 0.16 -15.82 14.26
CA LYS A 69 1.09 -14.71 14.51
C LYS A 69 0.81 -13.55 13.56
N THR A 70 0.54 -13.86 12.28
CA THR A 70 0.12 -12.87 11.29
C THR A 70 -1.16 -12.16 11.70
N LEU A 71 -2.17 -12.91 12.17
CA LEU A 71 -3.42 -12.34 12.66
C LEU A 71 -3.18 -11.39 13.84
N LEU A 72 -2.35 -11.77 14.80
CA LEU A 72 -2.03 -10.91 15.94
C LEU A 72 -1.34 -9.61 15.50
N ILE A 73 -0.34 -9.69 14.64
CA ILE A 73 0.36 -8.50 14.10
C ILE A 73 -0.61 -7.63 13.31
N TRP A 74 -1.46 -8.24 12.48
CA TRP A 74 -2.48 -7.52 11.70
C TRP A 74 -3.50 -6.83 12.60
N LEU A 75 -3.94 -7.45 13.69
CA LEU A 75 -4.84 -6.85 14.67
C LEU A 75 -4.20 -5.65 15.38
N VAL A 76 -2.94 -5.78 15.80
CA VAL A 76 -2.18 -4.67 16.39
C VAL A 76 -2.02 -3.53 15.40
N PHE A 77 -1.60 -3.83 14.16
CA PHE A 77 -1.49 -2.84 13.09
C PHE A 77 -2.83 -2.12 12.85
N SER A 78 -3.93 -2.87 12.75
CA SER A 78 -5.25 -2.33 12.49
C SER A 78 -5.75 -1.46 13.64
N ALA A 79 -5.56 -1.90 14.89
CA ALA A 79 -5.89 -1.13 16.09
C ALA A 79 -5.10 0.18 16.16
N CYS A 80 -3.79 0.13 15.92
CA CYS A 80 -2.96 1.33 15.84
C CYS A 80 -3.42 2.28 14.73
N ASN A 81 -3.73 1.74 13.54
CA ASN A 81 -4.18 2.56 12.41
C ASN A 81 -5.53 3.24 12.69
N VAL A 82 -6.49 2.51 13.26
CA VAL A 82 -7.78 3.08 13.70
C VAL A 82 -7.56 4.14 14.76
N TRP A 83 -6.76 3.84 15.79
CA TRP A 83 -6.48 4.79 16.87
C TRP A 83 -5.87 6.09 16.35
N ILE A 84 -4.89 6.01 15.42
CA ILE A 84 -4.29 7.20 14.79
C ILE A 84 -5.36 8.00 14.04
N GLN A 85 -6.18 7.35 13.21
CA GLN A 85 -7.19 8.03 12.41
C GLN A 85 -8.33 8.64 13.21
N THR A 86 -8.63 8.12 14.41
CA THR A 86 -9.68 8.66 15.29
C THR A 86 -9.19 9.75 16.23
N ASN A 87 -7.90 9.75 16.60
CA ASN A 87 -7.36 10.66 17.63
C ASN A 87 -6.48 11.79 17.06
N VAL A 88 -6.14 11.74 15.78
CA VAL A 88 -5.32 12.77 15.13
C VAL A 88 -6.16 13.45 14.04
N PRO A 89 -6.10 14.79 13.91
CA PRO A 89 -6.83 15.50 12.87
C PRO A 89 -6.54 14.96 11.46
N SER A 90 -7.58 14.81 10.65
CA SER A 90 -7.50 14.15 9.35
C SER A 90 -6.75 14.96 8.29
N ASP A 91 -6.55 16.25 8.52
CA ASP A 91 -5.81 17.18 7.66
C ASP A 91 -4.30 17.16 7.92
N VAL A 92 -3.84 16.51 9.00
CA VAL A 92 -2.41 16.34 9.29
C VAL A 92 -1.69 15.69 8.11
N LEU A 93 -0.56 16.30 7.72
CA LEU A 93 0.22 15.92 6.55
C LEU A 93 -0.61 15.90 5.25
N ASN A 94 -1.54 16.84 5.10
CA ASN A 94 -2.42 16.96 3.93
C ASN A 94 -3.22 15.67 3.66
N GLY A 95 -3.76 15.06 4.73
CA GLY A 95 -4.50 13.80 4.63
C GLY A 95 -3.63 12.60 4.27
N SER A 96 -2.33 12.65 4.57
CA SER A 96 -1.39 11.54 4.34
C SER A 96 -1.23 10.64 5.56
N LEU A 97 -1.84 10.99 6.69
CA LEU A 97 -1.64 10.28 7.96
C LEU A 97 -2.00 8.79 7.90
N MET A 98 -3.06 8.43 7.15
CA MET A 98 -3.49 7.04 6.97
C MET A 98 -2.41 6.14 6.32
N TYR A 99 -1.41 6.73 5.67
CA TYR A 99 -0.32 6.02 5.00
C TYR A 99 0.95 5.89 5.85
N ILE A 100 1.01 6.58 7.00
CA ILE A 100 2.17 6.47 7.90
C ILE A 100 2.28 5.06 8.51
N PRO A 101 1.22 4.45 9.06
CA PRO A 101 1.31 3.07 9.55
C PRO A 101 1.78 2.04 8.51
N PRO A 102 1.25 1.99 7.26
CA PRO A 102 1.77 1.06 6.27
C PRO A 102 3.20 1.38 5.85
N LEU A 103 3.62 2.65 5.76
CA LEU A 103 5.02 3.00 5.51
C LEU A 103 5.95 2.45 6.60
N VAL A 104 5.59 2.64 7.87
CA VAL A 104 6.33 2.11 9.02
C VAL A 104 6.37 0.57 8.94
N MET A 105 5.25 -0.08 8.64
CA MET A 105 5.19 -1.53 8.50
C MET A 105 6.12 -2.05 7.40
N LEU A 106 6.18 -1.38 6.23
CA LEU A 106 7.13 -1.74 5.17
C LEU A 106 8.58 -1.58 5.63
N GLY A 107 8.89 -0.54 6.41
CA GLY A 107 10.22 -0.34 7.00
C GLY A 107 10.60 -1.43 8.01
N VAL A 108 9.66 -1.83 8.87
CA VAL A 108 9.83 -2.95 9.82
C VAL A 108 10.05 -4.26 9.07
N ALA A 109 9.20 -4.57 8.09
CA ALA A 109 9.33 -5.77 7.26
C ALA A 109 10.66 -5.78 6.49
N THR A 110 11.08 -4.65 5.93
CA THR A 110 12.40 -4.50 5.27
C THR A 110 13.54 -4.81 6.23
N THR A 111 13.49 -4.25 7.43
CA THR A 111 14.53 -4.45 8.46
C THR A 111 14.59 -5.91 8.89
N TRP A 112 13.42 -6.53 9.13
CA TRP A 112 13.33 -7.96 9.43
C TRP A 112 13.94 -8.81 8.32
N LEU A 113 13.54 -8.58 7.07
CA LEU A 113 14.09 -9.30 5.91
C LEU A 113 15.60 -9.10 5.80
N ARG A 114 16.12 -7.92 6.11
CA ARG A 114 17.58 -7.66 6.08
C ARG A 114 18.32 -8.47 7.14
N LEU A 115 17.76 -8.56 8.34
CA LEU A 115 18.38 -9.27 9.47
C LEU A 115 18.32 -10.79 9.27
N GLN A 116 17.22 -11.32 8.74
CA GLN A 116 17.01 -12.76 8.58
C GLN A 116 17.50 -13.30 7.22
N TYR A 117 17.38 -12.52 6.14
CA TYR A 117 17.61 -12.94 4.76
C TYR A 117 18.48 -11.91 4.01
N LYS A 118 19.80 -12.03 4.12
CA LYS A 118 20.78 -11.04 3.62
C LYS A 118 20.60 -10.58 2.16
N HIS A 119 20.03 -11.41 1.28
CA HIS A 119 19.88 -11.11 -0.16
C HIS A 119 18.48 -10.66 -0.60
N SER A 120 17.43 -10.83 0.21
CA SER A 120 16.04 -10.68 -0.25
C SER A 120 15.36 -9.35 0.11
N TRP A 121 16.03 -8.50 0.89
CA TRP A 121 15.42 -7.27 1.45
C TRP A 121 15.48 -6.05 0.52
N LYS A 122 16.43 -5.99 -0.41
CA LYS A 122 16.68 -4.80 -1.26
C LYS A 122 15.44 -4.35 -2.05
N PRO A 123 14.66 -5.24 -2.69
CA PRO A 123 13.44 -4.82 -3.39
C PRO A 123 12.41 -4.17 -2.46
N MET A 124 12.20 -4.72 -1.25
CA MET A 124 11.27 -4.13 -0.28
C MET A 124 11.74 -2.76 0.20
N ALA A 125 13.05 -2.59 0.43
CA ALA A 125 13.63 -1.30 0.77
C ALA A 125 13.41 -0.26 -0.33
N ALA A 126 13.66 -0.63 -1.60
CA ALA A 126 13.45 0.26 -2.73
C ALA A 126 11.99 0.71 -2.83
N ILE A 127 11.04 -0.20 -2.63
CA ILE A 127 9.61 0.13 -2.66
C ILE A 127 9.22 1.02 -1.47
N SER A 128 9.78 0.78 -0.28
CA SER A 128 9.53 1.59 0.92
C SER A 128 10.03 3.03 0.73
N VAL A 129 11.22 3.19 0.13
CA VAL A 129 11.77 4.51 -0.21
C VAL A 129 10.93 5.19 -1.29
N LEU A 130 10.53 4.45 -2.33
CA LEU A 130 9.64 4.99 -3.36
C LEU A 130 8.30 5.45 -2.77
N PHE A 131 7.75 4.69 -1.82
CA PHE A 131 6.52 5.05 -1.12
C PHE A 131 6.68 6.30 -0.26
N LEU A 132 7.81 6.46 0.44
CA LEU A 132 8.14 7.68 1.18
C LEU A 132 8.25 8.90 0.25
N ILE A 133 8.94 8.76 -0.88
CA ILE A 133 9.08 9.83 -1.89
C ILE A 133 7.69 10.20 -2.43
N SER A 134 6.90 9.18 -2.79
CA SER A 134 5.51 9.36 -3.20
C SER A 134 4.75 10.18 -2.15
N LEU A 135 4.75 9.74 -0.88
CA LEU A 135 4.01 10.38 0.20
C LEU A 135 4.44 11.83 0.43
N THR A 136 5.69 12.14 0.18
CA THR A 136 6.20 13.51 0.26
C THR A 136 5.48 14.41 -0.75
N PHE A 137 5.34 13.98 -2.00
CA PHE A 137 4.59 14.71 -3.03
C PHE A 137 3.10 14.89 -2.69
N ARG A 138 2.48 13.94 -1.99
CA ARG A 138 1.11 14.13 -1.47
C ARG A 138 1.07 15.17 -0.36
N THR A 139 2.04 15.10 0.56
CA THR A 139 2.08 15.93 1.77
C THR A 139 2.33 17.40 1.45
N ILE A 140 3.24 17.69 0.50
CA ILE A 140 3.60 19.07 0.14
C ILE A 140 2.66 19.70 -0.90
N ASP A 141 1.72 18.94 -1.44
CA ASP A 141 0.89 19.35 -2.57
C ASP A 141 0.24 20.72 -2.36
N THR A 142 -0.45 20.91 -1.23
CA THR A 142 -1.11 22.19 -0.91
C THR A 142 -0.13 23.32 -0.59
N SER A 143 1.07 23.02 -0.09
CA SER A 143 2.04 24.05 0.29
C SER A 143 2.78 24.65 -0.91
N ILE A 144 2.83 23.94 -2.04
CA ILE A 144 3.50 24.41 -3.26
C ILE A 144 2.54 24.93 -4.34
N CYS A 145 1.22 24.77 -4.14
CA CYS A 145 0.19 25.16 -5.11
C CYS A 145 0.28 26.63 -5.57
N SER A 146 0.78 27.54 -4.73
CA SER A 146 0.96 28.96 -5.10
C SER A 146 2.01 29.17 -6.20
N SER A 147 3.06 28.35 -6.23
CA SER A 147 4.14 28.44 -7.21
C SER A 147 3.98 27.45 -8.37
N PHE A 148 3.25 26.35 -8.14
CA PHE A 148 2.97 25.33 -9.14
C PHE A 148 1.48 24.97 -9.11
N PRO A 149 0.63 25.63 -9.92
CA PRO A 149 -0.84 25.51 -9.84
C PRO A 149 -1.40 24.11 -10.13
N TYR A 150 -0.62 23.25 -10.78
CA TYR A 150 -0.99 21.85 -11.01
C TYR A 150 -0.82 20.98 -9.76
N GLY A 151 -0.11 21.46 -8.73
CA GLY A 151 0.25 20.70 -7.53
C GLY A 151 1.18 19.51 -7.83
N THR A 152 1.42 18.67 -6.83
CA THR A 152 2.19 17.42 -6.95
C THR A 152 1.34 16.17 -6.73
N HIS A 153 0.03 16.31 -6.54
CA HIS A 153 -0.88 15.19 -6.29
C HIS A 153 -0.86 14.12 -7.40
N PHE A 154 -0.71 14.53 -8.66
CA PHE A 154 -0.60 13.58 -9.77
C PHE A 154 0.70 12.77 -9.73
N ILE A 155 1.79 13.35 -9.20
CA ILE A 155 3.07 12.66 -9.00
C ILE A 155 2.90 11.60 -7.91
N TRP A 156 2.19 11.94 -6.82
CA TRP A 156 1.78 10.97 -5.81
C TRP A 156 1.06 9.77 -6.44
N HIS A 157 0.01 10.00 -7.23
CA HIS A 157 -0.72 8.89 -7.85
C HIS A 157 0.13 8.04 -8.79
N THR A 158 0.99 8.68 -9.58
CA THR A 158 1.88 7.98 -10.51
C THR A 158 2.86 7.09 -9.76
N LEU A 159 3.60 7.65 -8.79
CA LEU A 159 4.58 6.90 -8.01
C LEU A 159 3.91 5.84 -7.12
N ASN A 160 2.75 6.15 -6.54
CA ASN A 160 2.02 5.22 -5.70
C ASN A 160 1.47 4.03 -6.53
N ALA A 161 1.03 4.25 -7.77
CA ALA A 161 0.66 3.14 -8.66
C ALA A 161 1.84 2.18 -8.89
N TRP A 162 3.06 2.72 -9.09
CA TRP A 162 4.28 1.91 -9.17
C TRP A 162 4.60 1.18 -7.88
N VAL A 163 4.40 1.81 -6.72
CA VAL A 163 4.54 1.17 -5.40
C VAL A 163 3.59 -0.02 -5.28
N LEU A 164 2.29 0.19 -5.48
CA LEU A 164 1.28 -0.87 -5.33
C LEU A 164 1.54 -2.03 -6.29
N TYR A 165 1.83 -1.75 -7.57
CA TYR A 165 2.19 -2.77 -8.54
C TYR A 165 3.44 -3.56 -8.11
N SER A 166 4.48 -2.87 -7.64
CA SER A 166 5.73 -3.51 -7.21
C SER A 166 5.53 -4.37 -5.97
N LEU A 167 4.68 -3.94 -5.03
CA LEU A 167 4.29 -4.71 -3.85
C LEU A 167 3.61 -6.03 -4.27
N VAL A 168 2.61 -5.98 -5.15
CA VAL A 168 1.96 -7.20 -5.66
C VAL A 168 2.96 -8.11 -6.35
N LYS A 169 3.85 -7.54 -7.18
CA LYS A 169 4.90 -8.29 -7.88
C LYS A 169 5.84 -9.02 -6.92
N LEU A 170 6.12 -8.49 -5.73
CA LEU A 170 6.95 -9.18 -4.74
C LEU A 170 6.31 -10.47 -4.22
N LEU A 171 4.97 -10.56 -4.19
CA LEU A 171 4.26 -11.74 -3.70
C LEU A 171 4.19 -12.86 -4.75
N VAL A 172 4.52 -12.56 -6.00
CA VAL A 172 4.55 -13.55 -7.09
C VAL A 172 5.88 -14.29 -7.06
N PRO A 173 5.87 -15.64 -6.90
CA PRO A 173 7.10 -16.41 -6.91
C PRO A 173 7.81 -16.29 -8.26
N LYS A 174 9.13 -16.13 -8.22
CA LYS A 174 9.97 -16.20 -9.42
C LYS A 174 9.96 -17.65 -9.90
N GLN A 175 9.72 -17.86 -11.19
CA GLN A 175 9.99 -19.16 -11.81
C GLN A 175 11.50 -19.41 -11.72
N ALA A 176 11.86 -20.54 -11.12
CA ALA A 176 13.24 -21.02 -11.05
C ALA A 176 13.65 -21.64 -12.38
#